data_AF-A0A414F4S4-F1
#
_entry.id   AF-A0A414F4S4-F1
#
_cell.length_a   1.000
_cell.length_b   1.000
_cell.length_c   1.000
_cell.angle_alpha   90.00
_cell.angle_beta   90.00
_cell.angle_gamma   90.00
#
_symmetry.space_group_name_H-M   'P 1'
#
loop_
_entity.id
_entity.type
_entity.pdbx_description
1 polymer ?
#
loop_
_entity_poly.entity_id
_entity_poly.type
_entity_poly.pdbx_seq_one_letter_code
_entity_poly.pdbx_strand_id
1 'polypeptide(L)'
;ERCAFIIQIPTIYETVNGNKLILTIGGVRAYNHTNLYSKKGAERFKVFIGFTCKVCTNLCVSTDGFLSCLEVTNTKDLYRAVLEMFQSYQPAKHLHLMRTLSNSYLTEHQFCQLLGRMRLYQSLPQGYQKDIPKMLITDSQINTVAKAYINDKNFGSLGNDISMWKLYNLLTGANKSSYIDSFLDRAVNATEIATGINAALHGDTKYKWFID
;
A
#
# COMPACT_ATOMS: atom_id res chain seq x y z
N GLU A 1 16.85 3.87 -16.48
CA GLU A 1 16.34 2.49 -16.32
C GLU A 1 15.84 2.25 -14.90
N ARG A 2 15.12 1.15 -14.67
CA ARG A 2 14.59 0.74 -13.36
C ARG A 2 14.81 -0.77 -13.20
N CYS A 3 15.31 -1.19 -12.05
CA CYS A 3 15.51 -2.59 -11.70
C CYS A 3 14.72 -2.90 -10.42
N ALA A 4 14.06 -4.05 -10.39
CA ALA A 4 13.36 -4.52 -9.21
C ALA A 4 13.60 -6.01 -9.02
N PHE A 5 13.56 -6.45 -7.77
CA PHE A 5 13.61 -7.86 -7.39
C PHE A 5 12.52 -8.18 -6.38
N ILE A 6 12.04 -9.42 -6.42
CA ILE A 6 11.05 -9.97 -5.50
C ILE A 6 11.46 -11.39 -5.14
N ILE A 7 11.47 -11.68 -3.84
CA ILE A 7 11.80 -12.98 -3.25
C ILE A 7 10.63 -13.36 -2.36
N GLN A 8 9.98 -14.48 -2.69
CA GLN A 8 8.93 -15.06 -1.85
C GLN A 8 9.53 -16.11 -0.93
N ILE A 9 9.10 -16.12 0.33
CA ILE A 9 9.47 -17.14 1.31
C ILE A 9 8.26 -18.08 1.47
N PRO A 10 8.13 -19.13 0.64
CA PRO A 10 6.90 -19.91 0.53
C PRO A 10 6.56 -20.70 1.80
N THR A 11 7.53 -20.91 2.69
CA THR A 11 7.36 -21.58 3.98
C THR A 11 6.71 -20.68 5.04
N ILE A 12 6.74 -19.36 4.87
CA ILE A 12 6.11 -18.40 5.78
C ILE A 12 4.88 -17.83 5.10
N TYR A 13 3.72 -18.36 5.47
CA TYR A 13 2.44 -17.94 4.92
C TYR A 13 1.33 -18.01 5.95
N GLU A 14 0.26 -17.26 5.70
CA GLU A 14 -0.94 -17.24 6.50
C GLU A 14 -2.17 -17.13 5.59
N THR A 15 -3.33 -17.60 6.07
CA THR A 15 -4.58 -17.45 5.34
C THR A 15 -5.42 -16.37 6.01
N VAL A 16 -5.76 -15.31 5.27
CA VAL A 16 -6.61 -14.22 5.73
C VAL A 16 -7.84 -14.15 4.83
N ASN A 17 -9.02 -14.36 5.42
CA ASN A 17 -10.31 -14.32 4.73
C ASN A 17 -10.32 -15.17 3.44
N GLY A 18 -9.86 -16.42 3.55
CA GLY A 18 -9.73 -17.37 2.43
C GLY A 18 -8.56 -17.12 1.47
N ASN A 19 -7.82 -16.02 1.63
CA ASN A 19 -6.70 -15.66 0.74
C ASN A 19 -5.36 -16.01 1.38
N LYS A 20 -4.55 -16.80 0.66
CA LYS A 20 -3.18 -17.15 1.10
C LYS A 20 -2.24 -15.94 0.91
N LEU A 21 -1.65 -15.49 2.01
CA LEU A 21 -0.65 -14.43 2.07
C LEU A 21 0.72 -15.05 2.27
N ILE A 22 1.69 -14.75 1.41
CA ILE A 22 3.06 -15.29 1.52
C ILE A 22 4.05 -14.16 1.83
N LEU A 23 4.91 -14.37 2.82
CA LEU A 23 5.96 -13.41 3.16
C LEU A 23 6.83 -13.15 1.93
N THR A 24 7.00 -11.87 1.60
CA THR A 24 7.66 -11.42 0.39
C THR A 24 8.60 -10.28 0.72
N ILE A 25 9.82 -10.38 0.23
CA ILE A 25 10.86 -9.36 0.32
C ILE A 25 11.12 -8.86 -1.08
N GLY A 26 11.38 -7.58 -1.25
CA GLY A 26 11.79 -7.07 -2.54
C GLY A 26 12.41 -5.70 -2.44
N GLY A 27 12.80 -5.18 -3.59
CA GLY A 27 13.38 -3.86 -3.66
C GLY A 27 13.43 -3.32 -5.06
N VAL A 28 13.63 -2.00 -5.15
CA VAL A 28 13.65 -1.24 -6.38
C VAL A 28 14.85 -0.31 -6.36
N ARG A 29 15.55 -0.27 -7.49
CA ARG A 29 16.56 0.74 -7.81
C ARG A 29 16.16 1.43 -9.10
N ALA A 30 16.16 2.75 -9.10
CA ALA A 30 15.85 3.51 -10.31
C ALA A 30 16.85 4.65 -10.49
N TYR A 31 17.34 4.82 -11.73
CA TYR A 31 18.41 5.78 -12.05
C TYR A 31 17.98 7.25 -11.93
N ASN A 32 16.68 7.53 -12.02
CA ASN A 32 16.12 8.88 -11.79
C ASN A 32 16.33 9.36 -10.34
N HIS A 33 16.67 8.48 -9.40
CA HIS A 33 17.01 8.85 -8.03
C HIS A 33 18.51 9.17 -7.83
N THR A 34 19.35 8.95 -8.84
CA THR A 34 20.81 9.16 -8.77
C THR A 34 21.24 10.31 -9.67
N ASN A 35 22.16 11.16 -9.20
CA ASN A 35 22.78 12.19 -10.04
C ASN A 35 23.80 11.53 -10.98
N LEU A 36 23.53 11.55 -12.28
CA LEU A 36 24.37 10.91 -13.31
C LEU A 36 25.61 11.73 -13.68
N TYR A 37 25.66 13.02 -13.31
CA TYR A 37 26.72 13.94 -13.71
C TYR A 37 27.85 14.10 -12.67
N SER A 38 27.79 13.40 -11.55
CA SER A 38 28.80 13.45 -10.49
C SER A 38 29.64 12.18 -10.41
N LYS A 39 30.81 12.25 -9.73
CA LYS A 39 31.57 11.07 -9.30
C LYS A 39 30.64 10.08 -8.59
N LYS A 40 30.94 8.77 -8.68
CA LYS A 40 30.15 7.68 -8.07
C LYS A 40 29.87 8.00 -6.59
N GLY A 41 28.62 8.38 -6.30
CA GLY A 41 28.15 8.77 -4.96
C GLY A 41 27.39 7.65 -4.27
N ALA A 42 26.65 7.99 -3.20
CA ALA A 42 25.77 7.05 -2.53
C ALA A 42 24.71 6.48 -3.50
N GLU A 43 24.51 5.17 -3.44
CA GLU A 43 23.45 4.49 -4.17
C GLU A 43 22.15 4.54 -3.37
N ARG A 44 21.01 4.62 -4.08
CA ARG A 44 19.69 4.70 -3.46
C ARG A 44 18.86 3.46 -3.79
N PHE A 45 18.30 2.85 -2.76
CA PHE A 45 17.41 1.70 -2.86
C PHE A 45 16.09 1.98 -2.15
N LYS A 46 15.04 1.34 -2.67
CA LYS A 46 13.81 1.07 -1.93
C LYS A 46 13.81 -0.41 -1.58
N VAL A 47 13.55 -0.77 -0.34
CA VAL A 47 13.49 -2.17 0.10
C VAL A 47 12.23 -2.35 0.93
N PHE A 48 11.55 -3.48 0.76
CA PHE A 48 10.38 -3.81 1.55
C PHE A 48 10.41 -5.27 2.02
N ILE A 49 9.71 -5.52 3.11
CA ILE A 49 9.26 -6.82 3.58
C ILE A 49 7.76 -6.71 3.89
N GLY A 50 6.98 -7.68 3.42
CA GLY A 50 5.53 -7.64 3.51
C GLY A 50 4.90 -8.96 3.09
N PHE A 51 3.64 -8.93 2.70
CA PHE A 51 2.92 -10.13 2.26
C PHE A 51 2.37 -9.97 0.85
N THR A 52 2.48 -10.99 0.01
CA THR A 52 1.78 -11.04 -1.28
C THR A 52 0.51 -11.87 -1.14
N CYS A 53 -0.63 -11.29 -1.51
CA CYS A 53 -1.90 -12.01 -1.61
C CYS A 53 -1.92 -12.88 -2.88
N LYS A 54 -1.97 -14.21 -2.75
CA LYS A 54 -1.77 -15.12 -3.89
C LYS A 54 -2.87 -15.08 -4.95
N VAL A 55 -4.11 -14.81 -4.54
CA VAL A 55 -5.27 -14.76 -5.46
C VAL A 55 -5.12 -13.65 -6.51
N CYS A 56 -4.51 -12.53 -6.14
CA CYS A 56 -4.41 -11.36 -7.01
C CYS A 56 -3.00 -10.84 -7.20
N THR A 57 -2.00 -11.37 -6.50
CA THR A 57 -0.62 -10.86 -6.42
C THR A 57 -0.51 -9.42 -5.91
N ASN A 58 -1.51 -8.93 -5.17
CA ASN A 58 -1.43 -7.66 -4.48
C ASN A 58 -0.33 -7.70 -3.41
N LEU A 59 0.49 -6.65 -3.38
CA LEU A 59 1.53 -6.50 -2.38
C LEU A 59 1.00 -5.72 -1.17
N CYS A 60 1.04 -6.36 -0.02
CA CYS A 60 0.66 -5.79 1.27
C CYS A 60 1.93 -5.35 2.00
N VAL A 61 2.17 -4.04 2.08
CA VAL A 61 3.35 -3.47 2.73
C VAL A 61 2.89 -2.57 3.87
N SER A 62 3.48 -2.75 5.04
CA SER A 62 3.28 -1.89 6.21
C SER A 62 4.41 -0.86 6.32
N THR A 63 4.21 0.17 7.14
CA THR A 63 5.18 1.25 7.34
C THR A 63 6.49 0.77 7.98
N ASP A 64 6.44 -0.20 8.89
CA ASP A 64 7.59 -0.84 9.52
C ASP A 64 8.28 -1.89 8.61
N GLY A 65 7.66 -2.20 7.47
CA GLY A 65 8.19 -3.13 6.46
C GLY A 65 8.73 -2.43 5.22
N PHE A 66 9.01 -1.12 5.26
CA PHE A 66 9.43 -0.36 4.08
C PHE A 66 10.51 0.67 4.38
N LEU A 67 11.61 0.59 3.62
CA LEU A 67 12.64 1.63 3.53
C LEU A 67 12.49 2.36 2.19
N SER A 68 11.97 3.59 2.25
CA SER A 68 11.65 4.41 1.06
C SER A 68 12.86 5.09 0.41
N CYS A 69 13.93 5.31 1.17
CA CYS A 69 15.15 5.94 0.67
C CYS A 69 16.36 5.42 1.46
N LEU A 70 16.82 4.22 1.12
CA LEU A 70 18.04 3.65 1.68
C LEU A 70 19.24 4.14 0.87
N GLU A 71 19.98 5.09 1.43
CA GLU A 71 21.24 5.59 0.86
C GLU A 71 22.42 4.78 1.40
N VAL A 72 23.22 4.19 0.50
CA VAL A 72 24.33 3.30 0.86
C VAL A 72 25.57 3.60 0.05
N THR A 73 26.74 3.48 0.67
CA THR A 73 28.02 3.69 -0.01
C THR A 73 28.69 2.37 -0.40
N ASN A 74 28.29 1.28 0.25
CA ASN A 74 28.82 -0.05 0.05
C ASN A 74 27.76 -1.13 0.39
N THR A 75 28.04 -2.38 0.05
CA THR A 75 27.11 -3.49 0.25
C THR A 75 26.92 -3.90 1.72
N LYS A 76 27.86 -3.58 2.62
CA LYS A 76 27.73 -3.83 4.06
C LYS A 76 26.69 -2.90 4.69
N ASP A 77 26.67 -1.63 4.28
CA ASP A 77 25.65 -0.66 4.71
C ASP A 77 24.25 -1.15 4.32
N LEU A 78 24.10 -1.61 3.07
CA LEU A 78 22.86 -2.18 2.55
C LEU A 78 22.42 -3.39 3.36
N TYR A 79 23.33 -4.35 3.59
CA TYR A 79 23.04 -5.54 4.38
C TYR A 79 22.57 -5.19 5.81
N ARG A 80 23.29 -4.29 6.49
CA ARG A 80 22.96 -3.89 7.86
C ARG A 80 21.58 -3.24 7.94
N ALA A 81 21.30 -2.25 7.09
CA ALA A 81 20.04 -1.53 7.12
C ALA A 81 18.84 -2.44 6.80
N VAL A 82 19.00 -3.38 5.86
CA VAL A 82 17.94 -4.35 5.54
C VAL A 82 17.74 -5.35 6.68
N LEU A 83 18.82 -5.78 7.35
CA LEU A 83 18.72 -6.66 8.51
C LEU A 83 18.01 -5.99 9.69
N GLU A 84 18.31 -4.72 9.97
CA GLU A 84 17.62 -3.91 10.99
C GLU A 84 16.12 -3.73 10.66
N MET A 85 15.78 -3.52 9.39
CA MET A 85 14.38 -3.51 8.94
C MET A 85 13.69 -4.85 9.19
N PHE A 86 14.33 -5.98 8.88
CA PHE A 86 13.75 -7.30 9.13
C PHE A 86 13.54 -7.59 10.62
N GLN A 87 14.43 -7.11 11.48
CA GLN A 87 14.32 -7.26 12.94
C GLN A 87 13.22 -6.39 13.55
N SER A 88 12.98 -5.20 12.99
CA SER A 88 11.96 -4.27 13.47
C SER A 88 10.56 -4.56 12.91
N TYR A 89 10.47 -5.18 11.73
CA TYR A 89 9.21 -5.57 11.10
C TYR A 89 8.43 -6.58 11.95
N GLN A 90 7.15 -6.27 12.22
CA GLN A 90 6.27 -7.09 13.05
C GLN A 90 5.25 -7.86 12.20
N PRO A 91 5.58 -9.06 11.67
CA PRO A 91 4.70 -9.81 10.77
C PRO A 91 3.37 -10.20 11.43
N ALA A 92 3.38 -10.59 12.71
CA ALA A 92 2.17 -10.94 13.43
C ALA A 92 1.19 -9.77 13.57
N LYS A 93 1.72 -8.56 13.86
CA LYS A 93 0.92 -7.33 13.92
C LYS A 93 0.35 -6.97 12.56
N HIS A 94 1.15 -7.09 11.50
CA HIS A 94 0.70 -6.84 10.13
C HIS A 94 -0.41 -7.81 9.71
N LEU A 95 -0.27 -9.10 9.99
CA LEU A 95 -1.28 -10.11 9.71
C LEU A 95 -2.55 -9.92 10.55
N HIS A 96 -2.41 -9.58 11.83
CA HIS A 96 -3.54 -9.24 12.68
C HIS A 96 -4.32 -8.07 12.10
N LEU A 97 -3.64 -7.00 11.67
CA LEU A 97 -4.27 -5.88 11.00
C LEU A 97 -5.07 -6.35 9.77
N MET A 98 -4.49 -7.16 8.89
CA MET A 98 -5.19 -7.67 7.70
C MET A 98 -6.45 -8.49 8.06
N ARG A 99 -6.41 -9.25 9.15
CA ARG A 99 -7.59 -9.96 9.67
C ARG A 99 -8.65 -8.99 10.18
N THR A 100 -8.27 -7.95 10.93
CA THR A 100 -9.24 -6.98 11.47
C THR A 100 -9.98 -6.21 10.38
N LEU A 101 -9.34 -5.93 9.23
CA LEU A 101 -10.01 -5.31 8.08
C LEU A 101 -11.14 -6.17 7.51
N SER A 102 -11.17 -7.48 7.79
CA SER A 102 -12.27 -8.35 7.35
C SER A 102 -13.53 -8.20 8.21
N ASN A 103 -13.41 -7.62 9.41
CA ASN A 103 -14.51 -7.50 10.37
C ASN A 103 -15.23 -6.15 10.32
N SER A 104 -14.78 -5.24 9.45
CA SER A 104 -15.33 -3.89 9.29
C SER A 104 -15.81 -3.69 7.86
N TYR A 105 -16.88 -2.91 7.71
CA TYR A 105 -17.55 -2.73 6.43
C TYR A 105 -17.84 -1.26 6.17
N LEU A 106 -17.72 -0.86 4.91
CA LEU A 106 -18.29 0.38 4.40
C LEU A 106 -19.65 0.06 3.80
N THR A 107 -20.64 0.89 4.10
CA THR A 107 -21.88 0.87 3.33
C THR A 107 -21.63 1.30 1.89
N GLU A 108 -22.52 0.92 0.97
CA GLU A 108 -22.45 1.41 -0.42
C GLU A 108 -22.37 2.95 -0.48
N HIS A 109 -23.14 3.64 0.38
CA HIS A 109 -23.10 5.09 0.50
C HIS A 109 -21.71 5.59 0.91
N GLN A 110 -21.11 5.03 1.97
CA GLN A 110 -19.78 5.41 2.43
C GLN A 110 -18.70 5.10 1.38
N PHE A 111 -18.83 4.00 0.65
CA PHE A 111 -17.92 3.66 -0.45
C PHE A 111 -18.01 4.66 -1.60
N CYS A 112 -19.23 5.04 -2.02
CA CYS A 112 -19.43 6.08 -3.04
C CYS A 112 -18.87 7.43 -2.57
N GLN A 113 -19.13 7.80 -1.31
CA GLN A 113 -18.62 9.02 -0.70
C GLN A 113 -17.09 9.04 -0.68
N LEU A 114 -16.46 7.92 -0.30
CA LEU A 114 -15.03 7.72 -0.35
C LEU A 114 -14.47 7.98 -1.74
N LEU A 115 -15.02 7.36 -2.78
CA LEU A 115 -14.56 7.58 -4.16
C LEU A 115 -14.69 9.05 -4.57
N GLY A 116 -15.80 9.70 -4.22
CA GLY A 116 -16.01 11.13 -4.48
C GLY A 116 -14.96 12.01 -3.80
N ARG A 117 -14.73 11.80 -2.50
CA ARG A 117 -13.74 12.53 -1.69
C ARG A 117 -12.32 12.31 -2.19
N MET A 118 -11.96 11.09 -2.58
CA MET A 118 -10.64 10.80 -3.16
C MET A 118 -10.42 11.57 -4.46
N ARG A 119 -11.43 11.72 -5.33
CA ARG A 119 -11.31 12.54 -6.55
C ARG A 119 -11.18 14.02 -6.23
N LEU A 120 -11.95 14.51 -5.25
CA LEU A 120 -11.85 15.90 -4.79
C LEU A 120 -10.49 16.20 -4.20
N TYR A 121 -9.89 15.28 -3.44
CA TYR A 121 -8.58 15.44 -2.83
C TYR A 121 -7.52 15.87 -3.85
N GLN A 122 -7.51 15.25 -5.04
CA GLN A 122 -6.57 15.56 -6.12
C GLN A 122 -6.74 16.99 -6.67
N SER A 123 -7.94 17.56 -6.53
CA SER A 123 -8.27 18.92 -7.00
C SER A 123 -8.20 19.98 -5.91
N LEU A 124 -7.96 19.60 -4.65
CA LEU A 124 -7.89 20.55 -3.54
C LEU A 124 -6.64 21.45 -3.64
N PRO A 125 -6.73 22.72 -3.24
CA PRO A 125 -5.55 23.57 -3.07
C PRO A 125 -4.59 22.96 -2.03
N GLN A 126 -3.28 23.18 -2.22
CA GLN A 126 -2.25 22.59 -1.35
C GLN A 126 -2.42 22.91 0.14
N GLY A 127 -3.00 24.06 0.50
CA GLY A 127 -3.28 24.41 1.88
C GLY A 127 -4.23 23.41 2.54
N TYR A 128 -5.35 23.10 1.89
CA TYR A 128 -6.36 22.15 2.39
C TYR A 128 -5.87 20.71 2.39
N GLN A 129 -5.03 20.32 1.42
CA GLN A 129 -4.46 18.98 1.38
C GLN A 129 -3.58 18.67 2.59
N LYS A 130 -2.98 19.68 3.24
CA LYS A 130 -2.12 19.47 4.42
C LYS A 130 -2.91 19.04 5.66
N ASP A 131 -4.17 19.42 5.75
CA ASP A 131 -5.04 19.11 6.88
C ASP A 131 -5.74 17.74 6.73
N ILE A 132 -5.64 17.13 5.54
CA ILE A 132 -6.22 15.82 5.23
C ILE A 132 -5.08 14.81 5.15
N PRO A 133 -5.27 13.55 5.61
CA PRO A 133 -4.25 12.52 5.48
C PRO A 133 -3.79 12.36 4.03
N LYS A 134 -2.46 12.30 3.87
CA LYS A 134 -1.81 12.23 2.56
C LYS A 134 -2.32 11.02 1.76
N MET A 135 -2.74 11.28 0.53
CA MET A 135 -3.13 10.24 -0.41
C MET A 135 -2.28 10.31 -1.68
N LEU A 136 -1.66 9.18 -2.03
CA LEU A 136 -0.81 9.02 -3.23
C LEU A 136 -1.55 8.34 -4.39
N ILE A 137 -2.78 7.89 -4.16
CA ILE A 137 -3.65 7.23 -5.14
C ILE A 137 -4.14 8.29 -6.13
N THR A 138 -3.91 8.06 -7.43
CA THR A 138 -4.25 9.00 -8.50
C THR A 138 -5.68 8.81 -9.02
N ASP A 139 -6.20 9.79 -9.77
CA ASP A 139 -7.53 9.70 -10.40
C ASP A 139 -7.72 8.45 -11.28
N SER A 140 -6.68 8.05 -12.03
CA SER A 140 -6.71 6.83 -12.83
C SER A 140 -6.86 5.57 -11.97
N GLN A 141 -6.19 5.55 -10.82
CA GLN A 141 -6.28 4.45 -9.86
C GLN A 141 -7.64 4.43 -9.15
N ILE A 142 -8.19 5.60 -8.80
CA ILE A 142 -9.54 5.71 -8.24
C ILE A 142 -10.58 5.16 -9.23
N ASN A 143 -10.46 5.52 -10.52
CA ASN A 143 -11.32 4.94 -11.56
C ASN A 143 -11.15 3.42 -11.70
N THR A 144 -9.93 2.91 -11.48
CA THR A 144 -9.66 1.47 -11.48
C THR A 144 -10.34 0.78 -10.30
N VAL A 145 -10.30 1.37 -9.10
CA VAL A 145 -11.03 0.88 -7.91
C VAL A 145 -12.52 0.85 -8.17
N ALA A 146 -13.10 1.92 -8.74
CA ALA A 146 -14.52 1.96 -9.07
C ALA A 146 -14.93 0.86 -10.06
N LYS A 147 -14.15 0.63 -11.12
CA LYS A 147 -14.40 -0.46 -12.06
C LYS A 147 -14.27 -1.83 -11.39
N ALA A 148 -13.28 -2.01 -10.52
CA ALA A 148 -13.04 -3.28 -9.84
C ALA A 148 -14.09 -3.58 -8.76
N TYR A 149 -14.66 -2.57 -8.10
CA TYR A 149 -15.80 -2.75 -7.19
C TYR A 149 -16.99 -3.45 -7.86
N ILE A 150 -17.23 -3.14 -9.14
CA ILE A 150 -18.30 -3.74 -9.95
C ILE A 150 -17.89 -5.10 -10.52
N ASN A 151 -16.67 -5.22 -11.07
CA ASN A 151 -16.29 -6.32 -11.96
C ASN A 151 -15.34 -7.36 -11.34
N ASP A 152 -14.68 -7.06 -10.22
CA ASP A 152 -13.70 -7.97 -9.62
C ASP A 152 -14.40 -9.15 -8.95
N LYS A 153 -14.02 -10.37 -9.36
CA LYS A 153 -14.64 -11.62 -8.88
C LYS A 153 -14.31 -11.96 -7.44
N ASN A 154 -13.17 -11.48 -6.92
CA ASN A 154 -12.69 -11.81 -5.58
C ASN A 154 -13.03 -10.71 -4.57
N PHE A 155 -12.95 -9.45 -4.99
CA PHE A 155 -13.02 -8.29 -4.10
C PHE A 155 -14.13 -7.29 -4.45
N GLY A 156 -14.92 -7.52 -5.51
CA GLY A 156 -16.10 -6.71 -5.84
C GLY A 156 -17.23 -6.86 -4.81
N SER A 157 -18.16 -5.90 -4.84
CA SER A 157 -19.33 -5.87 -3.95
C SER A 157 -20.50 -5.08 -4.54
N LEU A 158 -20.81 -5.25 -5.83
CA LEU A 158 -21.91 -4.53 -6.51
C LEU A 158 -23.22 -4.57 -5.70
N GLY A 159 -23.76 -3.40 -5.37
CA GLY A 159 -25.05 -3.20 -4.69
C GLY A 159 -25.08 -3.66 -3.24
N ASN A 160 -23.93 -3.84 -2.60
CA ASN A 160 -23.81 -4.26 -1.21
C ASN A 160 -22.64 -3.57 -0.50
N ASP A 161 -22.63 -3.67 0.82
CA ASP A 161 -21.52 -3.24 1.66
C ASP A 161 -20.21 -3.93 1.25
N ILE A 162 -19.10 -3.23 1.45
CA ILE A 162 -17.76 -3.75 1.15
C ILE A 162 -16.92 -3.82 2.42
N SER A 163 -16.41 -5.02 2.73
CA SER A 163 -15.46 -5.18 3.83
C SER A 163 -14.19 -4.35 3.58
N MET A 164 -13.56 -3.85 4.64
CA MET A 164 -12.30 -3.12 4.52
C MET A 164 -11.17 -3.96 3.92
N TRP A 165 -11.20 -5.29 4.09
CA TRP A 165 -10.28 -6.23 3.43
C TRP A 165 -10.42 -6.21 1.91
N LYS A 166 -11.66 -6.22 1.41
CA LYS A 166 -11.94 -6.10 -0.02
C LYS A 166 -11.50 -4.73 -0.55
N LEU A 167 -11.86 -3.64 0.13
CA LEU A 167 -11.43 -2.29 -0.26
C LEU A 167 -9.90 -2.21 -0.34
N TYR A 168 -9.19 -2.69 0.68
CA TYR A 168 -7.73 -2.72 0.69
C TYR A 168 -7.14 -3.46 -0.52
N ASN A 169 -7.74 -4.58 -0.91
CA ASN A 169 -7.32 -5.32 -2.11
C ASN A 169 -7.68 -4.60 -3.42
N LEU A 170 -8.77 -3.83 -3.48
CA LEU A 170 -9.05 -2.98 -4.64
C LEU A 170 -8.02 -1.84 -4.75
N LEU A 171 -7.67 -1.18 -3.64
CA LEU A 171 -6.68 -0.09 -3.60
C LEU A 171 -5.28 -0.60 -4.01
N THR A 172 -4.82 -1.70 -3.41
CA THR A 172 -3.53 -2.32 -3.76
C THR A 172 -3.53 -2.95 -5.16
N GLY A 173 -4.69 -3.43 -5.63
CA GLY A 173 -4.86 -3.89 -7.01
C GLY A 173 -4.69 -2.77 -8.03
N ALA A 174 -5.28 -1.60 -7.77
CA ALA A 174 -5.11 -0.41 -8.60
C ALA A 174 -3.67 0.12 -8.62
N ASN A 175 -2.85 -0.24 -7.63
CA ASN A 175 -1.44 0.15 -7.59
C ASN A 175 -0.58 -0.56 -8.64
N LYS A 176 -1.00 -1.70 -9.20
CA LYS A 176 -0.18 -2.48 -10.16
C LYS A 176 0.13 -1.76 -11.46
N SER A 177 -0.65 -0.75 -11.83
CA SER A 177 -0.38 0.11 -13.00
C SER A 177 0.67 1.19 -12.75
N SER A 178 1.17 1.31 -11.51
CA SER A 178 2.20 2.27 -11.13
C SER A 178 3.56 1.89 -11.71
N TYR A 179 4.38 2.91 -12.01
CA TYR A 179 5.81 2.69 -12.19
C TYR A 179 6.42 2.10 -10.91
N ILE A 180 7.33 1.15 -11.10
CA ILE A 180 7.91 0.35 -10.01
C ILE A 180 8.62 1.18 -8.93
N ASP A 181 9.17 2.35 -9.31
CA ASP A 181 9.80 3.31 -8.40
C ASP A 181 8.82 4.07 -7.50
N SER A 182 7.54 4.17 -7.89
CA SER A 182 6.46 4.77 -7.10
C SER A 182 5.49 3.75 -6.50
N PHE A 183 5.56 2.50 -6.96
CA PHE A 183 4.66 1.41 -6.57
C PHE A 183 4.70 1.15 -5.06
N LEU A 184 5.88 1.10 -4.45
CA LEU A 184 6.02 0.77 -3.02
C LEU A 184 5.47 1.86 -2.10
N ASP A 185 5.73 3.13 -2.41
CA ASP A 185 5.16 4.24 -1.62
C ASP A 185 3.62 4.23 -1.68
N ARG A 186 3.05 3.95 -2.86
CA ARG A 186 1.60 3.81 -3.00
C ARG A 186 1.05 2.56 -2.30
N ALA A 187 1.81 1.45 -2.26
CA ALA A 187 1.40 0.25 -1.54
C ALA A 187 1.32 0.51 -0.02
N VAL A 188 2.32 1.19 0.54
CA VAL A 188 2.29 1.60 1.95
C VAL A 188 1.16 2.60 2.20
N ASN A 189 1.00 3.59 1.33
CA ASN A 189 -0.08 4.57 1.49
C ASN A 189 -1.49 3.94 1.35
N ALA A 190 -1.67 2.90 0.53
CA ALA A 190 -2.93 2.15 0.49
C ALA A 190 -3.22 1.45 1.82
N THR A 191 -2.19 0.94 2.50
CA THR A 191 -2.32 0.41 3.87
C THR A 191 -2.69 1.50 4.87
N GLU A 192 -2.04 2.68 4.81
CA GLU A 192 -2.37 3.83 5.66
C GLU A 192 -3.81 4.32 5.46
N ILE A 193 -4.26 4.41 4.21
CA ILE A 193 -5.63 4.82 3.86
C ILE A 193 -6.64 3.79 4.36
N ALA A 194 -6.43 2.50 4.10
CA ALA A 194 -7.35 1.45 4.55
C ALA A 194 -7.43 1.37 6.08
N THR A 195 -6.28 1.48 6.77
CA THR A 195 -6.24 1.50 8.25
C THR A 195 -6.89 2.74 8.82
N GLY A 196 -6.63 3.90 8.23
CA GLY A 196 -7.19 5.18 8.61
C GLY A 196 -8.71 5.22 8.47
N ILE A 197 -9.23 4.82 7.31
CA ILE A 197 -10.67 4.71 7.08
C ILE A 197 -11.30 3.70 8.05
N ASN A 198 -10.65 2.55 8.27
CA ASN A 198 -11.14 1.57 9.23
C ASN A 198 -11.22 2.15 10.64
N ALA A 199 -10.23 2.94 11.08
CA ALA A 199 -10.28 3.64 12.35
C ALA A 199 -11.41 4.69 12.39
N ALA A 200 -11.63 5.41 11.29
CA ALA A 200 -12.68 6.41 11.20
C ALA A 200 -14.09 5.82 11.31
N LEU A 201 -14.30 4.60 10.80
CA LEU A 201 -15.53 3.84 11.02
C LEU A 201 -15.78 3.52 12.50
N HIS A 202 -14.75 3.53 13.33
CA HIS A 202 -14.81 3.27 14.77
C HIS A 202 -14.63 4.56 15.61
N GLY A 203 -14.82 5.74 15.00
CA GLY A 203 -14.88 7.03 15.70
C GLY A 203 -13.60 7.88 15.63
N ASP A 204 -12.54 7.42 14.96
CA ASP A 204 -11.37 8.27 14.71
C ASP A 204 -11.71 9.43 13.75
N THR A 205 -11.20 10.63 14.02
CA THR A 205 -11.54 11.82 13.24
C THR A 205 -10.58 12.11 12.10
N LYS A 206 -9.38 11.52 12.11
CA LYS A 206 -8.28 11.86 11.20
C LYS A 206 -8.60 11.58 9.74
N TYR A 207 -9.26 10.46 9.46
CA TYR A 207 -9.65 10.06 8.10
C TYR A 207 -11.15 10.27 7.82
N LYS A 208 -11.86 10.89 8.75
CA LYS A 208 -13.32 11.02 8.71
C LYS A 208 -13.80 11.79 7.47
N TRP A 209 -13.04 12.79 7.02
CA TRP A 209 -13.31 13.54 5.79
C TRP A 209 -13.54 12.67 4.55
N PHE A 210 -12.92 11.48 4.49
CA PHE A 210 -13.10 10.57 3.37
C PHE A 210 -14.44 9.84 3.36
N ILE A 211 -15.08 9.64 4.51
CA ILE A 211 -16.30 8.81 4.64
C ILE A 211 -17.53 9.57 5.12
N ASP A 212 -17.36 10.84 5.54
CA ASP A 212 -18.44 11.80 5.85
C ASP A 212 -19.03 12.46 4.59
#